data_AF-A0A382NH28-F1
#
_entry.id   AF-A0A382NH28-F1
#
_cell.length_a   1.000
_cell.length_b   1.000
_cell.length_c   1.000
_cell.angle_alpha   90.00
_cell.angle_beta   90.00
_cell.angle_gamma   90.00
#
_symmetry.space_group_name_H-M   'P 1'
#
loop_
_entity.id
_entity.type
_entity.pdbx_description
1 polymer ?
#
loop_
_entity_poly.entity_id
_entity_poly.type
_entity_poly.pdbx_seq_one_letter_code
_entity_poly.pdbx_strand_id
1 'polypeptide(L)'
;MAASLYLISGILFILALRGLSSPETSRRGNLFGILGMILAIIVTFLSIDILFNSFVFVIIVFVVGGTIGTIIAYRISMTAMPQLVASFHSLVGLAAVLVALSAFYNPQAFELGTPNNIKIANLIEMSIGASIGAITFTGSIIAFLKLQGLMSGSPITFRGQHFINLLIGIGIVSLIAYLTKNQSNNIFLFLIIISFLIGILLIIPIGGADMPVVISMLNSYSGWAAAGIGFTLENTALIITGALVGSSGAILSYIMCKGMNRSFFSVILGGFGATDQNS
;
A
#
# COMPACT_ATOMS: atom_id res chain seq x y z
N MET A 1 -0.11 -6.81 27.71
CA MET A 1 -1.55 -6.87 27.35
C MET A 1 -1.82 -6.40 25.92
N ALA A 2 -1.33 -5.22 25.49
CA ALA A 2 -1.54 -4.75 24.11
C ALA A 2 -0.98 -5.72 23.05
N ALA A 3 0.26 -6.19 23.19
CA ALA A 3 0.89 -7.13 22.27
C ALA A 3 0.09 -8.43 22.06
N SER A 4 -0.48 -9.00 23.12
CA SER A 4 -1.32 -10.20 23.03
C SER A 4 -2.65 -9.95 22.31
N LEU A 5 -3.24 -8.76 22.48
CA LEU A 5 -4.47 -8.40 21.79
C LEU A 5 -4.22 -8.08 20.30
N TYR A 6 -3.08 -7.49 19.97
CA TYR A 6 -2.62 -7.35 18.57
C TYR A 6 -2.37 -8.72 17.92
N LEU A 7 -1.82 -9.68 18.65
CA LEU A 7 -1.68 -11.06 18.16
C LEU A 7 -3.05 -11.70 17.87
N ILE A 8 -4.04 -11.52 18.77
CA ILE A 8 -5.41 -12.01 18.54
C ILE A 8 -6.03 -11.36 17.31
N SER A 9 -5.85 -10.04 17.13
CA SER A 9 -6.27 -9.33 15.92
C SER A 9 -5.61 -9.93 14.67
N GLY A 10 -4.31 -10.19 14.71
CA GLY A 10 -3.57 -10.88 13.63
C GLY A 10 -4.15 -12.25 13.29
N ILE A 11 -4.49 -13.06 14.31
CA ILE A 11 -5.15 -14.36 14.11
C ILE A 11 -6.51 -14.19 13.44
N LEU A 12 -7.30 -13.20 13.85
CA LEU A 12 -8.59 -12.89 13.22
C LEU A 12 -8.42 -12.51 11.75
N PHE A 13 -7.39 -11.74 11.38
CA PHE A 13 -7.10 -11.44 9.97
C PHE A 13 -6.68 -12.68 9.17
N ILE A 14 -5.91 -13.60 9.76
CA ILE A 14 -5.61 -14.90 9.11
C ILE A 14 -6.89 -15.69 8.86
N LEU A 15 -7.77 -15.78 9.87
CA LEU A 15 -9.06 -16.46 9.75
C LEU A 15 -9.99 -15.76 8.75
N ALA A 16 -9.89 -14.44 8.63
CA ALA A 16 -10.64 -13.68 7.63
C ALA A 16 -10.26 -14.09 6.21
N LEU A 17 -8.97 -14.08 5.88
CA LEU A 17 -8.48 -14.49 4.56
C LEU A 17 -8.81 -15.96 4.25
N ARG A 18 -8.67 -16.85 5.25
CA ARG A 18 -9.06 -18.26 5.10
C ARG A 18 -10.56 -18.42 4.87
N GLY A 19 -11.40 -17.63 5.54
CA GLY A 19 -12.85 -17.67 5.31
C GLY A 19 -13.24 -17.11 3.94
N LEU A 20 -12.50 -16.12 3.43
CA LEU A 20 -12.76 -15.53 2.12
C LEU A 20 -12.37 -16.43 0.94
N SER A 21 -11.58 -17.48 1.15
CA SER A 21 -11.16 -18.38 0.07
C SER A 21 -12.23 -19.36 -0.40
N SER A 22 -13.38 -19.47 0.27
CA SER A 22 -14.52 -20.27 -0.21
C SER A 22 -15.85 -19.52 -0.12
N PRO A 23 -16.76 -19.69 -1.10
CA PRO A 23 -18.08 -19.05 -1.05
C PRO A 23 -18.87 -19.39 0.23
N GLU A 24 -18.80 -20.65 0.69
CA GLU A 24 -19.51 -21.13 1.87
C GLU A 24 -19.08 -20.43 3.16
N THR A 25 -17.78 -20.12 3.30
CA THR A 25 -17.24 -19.51 4.53
C THR A 25 -17.01 -18.00 4.42
N SER A 26 -17.25 -17.41 3.24
CA SER A 26 -16.99 -16.00 2.91
C SER A 26 -17.57 -15.01 3.92
N ARG A 27 -18.84 -15.20 4.33
CA ARG A 27 -19.51 -14.34 5.32
C ARG A 27 -18.84 -14.39 6.68
N ARG A 28 -18.42 -15.58 7.12
CA ARG A 28 -17.71 -15.78 8.39
C ARG A 28 -16.30 -15.17 8.32
N GLY A 29 -15.62 -15.32 7.19
CA GLY A 29 -14.34 -14.65 6.93
C GLY A 29 -14.45 -13.13 7.08
N ASN A 30 -15.47 -12.53 6.45
CA ASN A 30 -15.71 -11.10 6.57
C ASN A 30 -15.96 -10.66 8.04
N LEU A 31 -16.74 -11.44 8.80
CA LEU A 31 -16.97 -11.18 10.23
C LEU A 31 -15.67 -11.19 11.04
N PHE A 32 -14.77 -12.16 10.79
CA PHE A 32 -13.46 -12.18 11.45
C PHE A 32 -12.63 -10.95 11.11
N GLY A 33 -12.67 -10.47 9.87
CA GLY A 33 -12.00 -9.24 9.46
C GLY A 33 -12.52 -8.01 10.22
N ILE A 34 -13.86 -7.89 10.35
CA ILE A 34 -14.50 -6.81 11.11
C ILE A 34 -14.07 -6.85 12.58
N LEU A 35 -14.14 -8.02 13.22
CA LEU A 35 -13.75 -8.19 14.62
C LEU A 35 -12.26 -7.90 14.83
N GLY A 36 -11.40 -8.36 13.91
CA GLY A 36 -9.96 -8.11 13.96
C GLY A 36 -9.63 -6.62 13.90
N MET A 37 -10.28 -5.87 12.99
CA MET A 37 -10.10 -4.43 12.84
C MET A 37 -10.62 -3.65 14.06
N ILE A 38 -11.82 -3.97 14.56
CA ILE A 38 -12.38 -3.34 15.77
C ILE A 38 -11.44 -3.55 16.95
N LEU A 39 -10.95 -4.77 17.14
CA LEU A 39 -10.01 -5.09 18.22
C LEU A 39 -8.72 -4.29 18.09
N ALA A 40 -8.11 -4.21 16.90
CA ALA A 40 -6.88 -3.46 16.68
C ALA A 40 -7.04 -1.97 17.03
N ILE A 41 -8.15 -1.36 16.61
CA ILE A 41 -8.46 0.05 16.90
C ILE A 41 -8.62 0.26 18.42
N ILE A 42 -9.41 -0.57 19.09
CA ILE A 42 -9.63 -0.47 20.55
C ILE A 42 -8.31 -0.61 21.31
N VAL A 43 -7.48 -1.59 20.95
CA VAL A 43 -6.17 -1.81 21.59
C VAL A 43 -5.27 -0.59 21.42
N THR A 44 -5.27 0.03 20.24
CA THR A 44 -4.48 1.23 19.97
C THR A 44 -4.89 2.37 20.91
N PHE A 45 -6.20 2.65 21.03
CA PHE A 45 -6.69 3.68 21.96
C PHE A 45 -6.40 3.38 23.43
N LEU A 46 -6.42 2.11 23.84
CA LEU A 46 -6.09 1.73 25.21
C LEU A 46 -4.59 1.74 25.50
N SER A 47 -3.75 1.68 24.47
CA SER A 47 -2.29 1.64 24.61
C SER A 47 -1.61 3.01 24.67
N ILE A 48 -2.32 4.07 24.30
CA ILE A 48 -1.77 5.43 24.23
C ILE A 48 -2.45 6.28 25.29
N ASP A 49 -1.66 7.02 26.07
CA ASP A 49 -2.20 8.04 26.97
C ASP A 49 -2.54 9.30 26.16
N ILE A 50 -3.82 9.45 25.83
CA ILE A 50 -4.32 10.51 24.93
C ILE A 50 -5.09 11.54 25.74
N LEU A 51 -4.66 12.81 25.65
CA LEU A 51 -5.43 13.94 26.17
C LEU A 51 -6.84 13.97 25.55
N PHE A 52 -7.86 14.27 26.35
CA PHE A 52 -9.27 14.21 25.94
C PHE A 52 -9.56 14.95 24.62
N ASN A 53 -8.97 16.14 24.41
CA ASN A 53 -9.14 16.90 23.17
C ASN A 53 -8.59 16.16 21.92
N SER A 54 -7.44 15.51 22.05
CA SER A 54 -6.84 14.72 20.98
C SER A 54 -7.67 13.46 20.70
N PHE A 55 -8.24 12.83 21.73
CA PHE A 55 -9.13 11.69 21.57
C PHE A 55 -10.38 12.06 20.76
N VAL A 56 -11.04 13.17 21.11
CA VAL A 56 -12.22 13.67 20.37
C VAL A 56 -11.87 13.96 18.91
N PHE A 57 -10.71 14.59 18.65
CA PHE A 57 -10.26 14.89 17.30
C PHE A 57 -10.08 13.61 16.46
N VAL A 58 -9.41 12.58 17.00
CA VAL A 58 -9.21 11.31 16.28
C VAL A 58 -10.54 10.64 15.97
N ILE A 59 -11.48 10.60 16.92
CA ILE A 59 -12.81 10.02 16.69
C ILE A 59 -13.57 10.74 15.58
N ILE A 60 -13.52 12.08 15.54
CA ILE A 60 -14.15 12.86 14.46
C ILE A 60 -13.57 12.47 13.10
N VAL A 61 -12.24 12.39 12.97
CA VAL A 61 -11.59 12.01 11.71
C VAL A 61 -11.96 10.58 11.29
N PHE A 62 -12.01 9.64 12.24
CA PHE A 62 -12.45 8.26 11.99
C PHE A 62 -13.90 8.19 11.50
N VAL A 63 -14.82 8.90 12.15
CA VAL A 63 -16.24 8.93 11.77
C VAL A 63 -16.41 9.56 10.40
N VAL A 64 -15.73 10.67 10.10
CA VAL A 64 -15.80 11.33 8.80
C VAL A 64 -15.27 10.41 7.69
N GLY A 65 -14.06 9.86 7.86
CA GLY A 65 -13.46 8.95 6.88
C GLY A 65 -14.28 7.68 6.67
N GLY A 66 -14.73 7.06 7.75
CA GLY A 66 -15.60 5.88 7.73
C GLY A 66 -16.92 6.15 7.01
N THR A 67 -17.58 7.27 7.33
CA THR A 67 -18.85 7.65 6.70
C THR A 67 -18.69 7.88 5.19
N ILE A 68 -17.66 8.61 4.77
CA ILE A 68 -17.38 8.84 3.35
C ILE A 68 -17.12 7.50 2.63
N GLY A 69 -16.26 6.64 3.20
CA GLY A 69 -15.96 5.33 2.64
C GLY A 69 -17.21 4.45 2.51
N THR A 70 -18.06 4.42 3.55
CA THR A 70 -19.32 3.70 3.55
C THR A 70 -20.28 4.21 2.47
N ILE A 71 -20.47 5.52 2.34
CA ILE A 71 -21.35 6.11 1.32
C ILE A 71 -20.86 5.75 -0.09
N ILE A 72 -19.56 5.86 -0.35
CA ILE A 72 -18.98 5.51 -1.65
C ILE A 72 -19.18 4.03 -1.95
N ALA A 73 -18.87 3.14 -1.00
CA ALA A 73 -18.99 1.70 -1.17
C ALA A 73 -20.43 1.24 -1.41
N TYR A 74 -21.43 1.89 -0.79
CA TYR A 74 -22.85 1.56 -1.02
C TYR A 74 -23.40 2.05 -2.36
N ARG A 75 -22.84 3.13 -2.92
CA ARG A 75 -23.37 3.78 -4.13
C ARG A 75 -22.71 3.32 -5.43
N ILE A 76 -21.55 2.67 -5.36
CA ILE A 76 -20.82 2.24 -6.54
C ILE A 76 -21.55 1.11 -7.28
N SER A 77 -21.48 1.09 -8.61
CA SER A 77 -21.96 -0.05 -9.39
C SER A 77 -20.96 -1.23 -9.32
N MET A 78 -21.47 -2.47 -9.35
CA MET A 78 -20.61 -3.66 -9.36
C MET A 78 -19.67 -3.72 -10.58
N THR A 79 -20.05 -3.09 -11.70
CA THR A 79 -19.21 -2.96 -12.90
C THR A 79 -18.00 -2.03 -12.69
N ALA A 80 -18.10 -1.08 -11.76
CA ALA A 80 -17.05 -0.12 -11.42
C ALA A 80 -16.19 -0.56 -10.22
N MET A 81 -16.40 -1.78 -9.72
CA MET A 81 -15.68 -2.33 -8.58
C MET A 81 -14.14 -2.29 -8.76
N PRO A 82 -13.57 -2.63 -9.95
CA PRO A 82 -12.11 -2.59 -10.13
C PRO A 82 -11.50 -1.21 -9.88
N GLN A 83 -12.08 -0.13 -10.41
CA GLN A 83 -11.54 1.21 -10.16
C GLN A 83 -11.75 1.68 -8.72
N LEU A 84 -12.83 1.29 -8.05
CA LEU A 84 -13.00 1.59 -6.62
C LEU A 84 -11.92 0.91 -5.77
N VAL A 85 -11.60 -0.35 -6.08
CA VAL A 85 -10.51 -1.08 -5.41
C VAL A 85 -9.17 -0.38 -5.64
N ALA A 86 -8.87 0.07 -6.86
CA ALA A 86 -7.68 0.88 -7.15
C ALA A 86 -7.67 2.16 -6.27
N SER A 87 -8.77 2.90 -6.24
CA SER A 87 -8.88 4.11 -5.40
C SER A 87 -8.62 3.84 -3.93
N PHE A 88 -9.14 2.75 -3.35
CA PHE A 88 -8.88 2.42 -1.95
C PHE A 88 -7.42 2.05 -1.68
N HIS A 89 -6.75 1.30 -2.56
CA HIS A 89 -5.32 1.03 -2.41
C HIS A 89 -4.48 2.31 -2.47
N SER A 90 -4.92 3.31 -3.23
CA SER A 90 -4.23 4.61 -3.23
C SER A 90 -4.22 5.23 -1.83
N LEU A 91 -5.36 5.22 -1.13
CA LEU A 91 -5.49 5.78 0.22
C LEU A 91 -4.63 5.02 1.23
N VAL A 92 -4.52 3.69 1.10
CA VAL A 92 -3.62 2.88 1.94
C VAL A 92 -2.16 3.29 1.72
N GLY A 93 -1.74 3.45 0.47
CA GLY A 93 -0.39 3.91 0.13
C GLY A 93 -0.09 5.30 0.68
N LEU A 94 -1.03 6.24 0.54
CA LEU A 94 -0.89 7.59 1.09
C LEU A 94 -0.85 7.59 2.62
N ALA A 95 -1.65 6.76 3.28
CA ALA A 95 -1.61 6.62 4.73
C ALA A 95 -0.23 6.14 5.21
N ALA A 96 0.39 5.17 4.53
CA ALA A 96 1.75 4.73 4.84
C ALA A 96 2.79 5.87 4.71
N VAL A 97 2.68 6.71 3.68
CA VAL A 97 3.54 7.89 3.51
C VAL A 97 3.33 8.91 4.63
N LEU A 98 2.08 9.18 5.01
CA LEU A 98 1.76 10.13 6.08
C LEU A 98 2.23 9.63 7.46
N VAL A 99 2.10 8.32 7.73
CA VAL A 99 2.64 7.72 8.96
C VAL A 99 4.16 7.81 8.98
N ALA A 100 4.83 7.53 7.86
CA ALA A 100 6.28 7.67 7.76
C ALA A 100 6.75 9.13 7.96
N LEU A 101 6.04 10.11 7.39
CA LEU A 101 6.31 11.53 7.63
C LEU A 101 6.14 11.90 9.10
N SER A 102 5.09 11.41 9.75
CA SER A 102 4.86 11.62 11.18
C SER A 102 5.98 11.02 12.02
N ALA A 103 6.38 9.78 11.74
CA ALA A 103 7.45 9.06 12.42
C ALA A 103 8.83 9.72 12.21
N PHE A 104 9.11 10.23 11.01
CA PHE A 104 10.36 10.92 10.70
C PHE A 104 10.47 12.29 11.38
N TYR A 105 9.38 13.08 11.39
CA TYR A 105 9.40 14.42 11.99
C TYR A 105 9.21 14.44 13.50
N ASN A 106 8.55 13.42 14.06
CA ASN A 106 8.38 13.27 15.50
C ASN A 106 8.77 11.86 15.98
N PRO A 107 10.06 11.49 15.85
CA PRO A 107 10.51 10.13 16.17
C PRO A 107 10.39 9.79 17.67
N GLN A 108 10.37 10.81 18.54
CA GLN A 108 10.23 10.64 19.98
C GLN A 108 8.85 10.09 20.35
N ALA A 109 7.79 10.55 19.67
CA ALA A 109 6.42 10.08 19.92
C ALA A 109 6.22 8.59 19.58
N PHE A 110 7.13 7.99 18.82
CA PHE A 110 7.09 6.59 18.40
C PHE A 110 8.28 5.78 18.94
N GLU A 111 9.04 6.32 19.90
CA GLU A 111 10.20 5.63 20.54
C GLU A 111 11.33 5.23 19.56
N LEU A 112 11.47 5.97 18.45
CA LEU A 112 12.42 5.69 17.37
C LEU A 112 13.77 6.38 17.55
N GLY A 113 13.85 7.35 18.47
CA GLY A 113 15.02 8.18 18.73
C GLY A 113 14.65 9.66 18.84
N THR A 114 15.61 10.54 18.55
CA THR A 114 15.40 12.00 18.49
C THR A 114 15.52 12.50 17.06
N PRO A 115 15.03 13.71 16.73
CA PRO A 115 15.29 14.31 15.43
C PRO A 115 16.78 14.28 15.10
N ASN A 116 17.13 13.90 13.87
CA ASN A 116 18.49 13.65 13.37
C ASN A 116 19.28 12.50 14.05
N ASN A 117 18.65 11.72 14.93
CA ASN A 117 19.24 10.56 15.57
C ASN A 117 18.21 9.42 15.74
N ILE A 118 17.50 9.12 14.65
CA ILE A 118 16.62 7.97 14.53
C ILE A 118 17.48 6.70 14.35
N LYS A 119 17.08 5.60 14.98
CA LYS A 119 17.72 4.29 14.82
C LYS A 119 17.80 3.89 13.34
N ILE A 120 18.94 3.37 12.90
CA ILE A 120 19.20 3.02 11.50
C ILE A 120 18.19 2.01 10.95
N ALA A 121 17.82 1.00 11.75
CA ALA A 121 16.83 -0.01 11.36
C ALA A 121 15.48 0.64 11.02
N ASN A 122 14.97 1.50 11.90
CA ASN A 122 13.70 2.19 11.68
C ASN A 122 13.75 3.15 10.48
N LEU A 123 14.90 3.79 10.21
CA LEU A 123 15.05 4.62 8.99
C LEU A 123 14.91 3.79 7.71
N ILE A 124 15.52 2.60 7.67
CA ILE A 124 15.44 1.72 6.51
C ILE A 124 14.00 1.24 6.33
N GLU A 125 13.38 0.69 7.39
CA GLU A 125 12.01 0.18 7.39
C GLU A 125 11.00 1.26 6.96
N MET A 126 11.12 2.45 7.55
CA MET A 126 10.26 3.60 7.28
C MET A 126 10.42 4.09 5.85
N SER A 127 11.66 4.19 5.36
CA SER A 127 11.91 4.69 4.00
C SER A 127 11.44 3.70 2.94
N ILE A 128 11.58 2.40 3.18
CA ILE A 128 11.03 1.36 2.30
C ILE A 128 9.50 1.41 2.32
N GLY A 129 8.89 1.45 3.51
CA GLY A 129 7.44 1.55 3.67
C GLY A 129 6.85 2.78 2.99
N ALA A 130 7.47 3.96 3.18
CA ALA A 130 7.09 5.21 2.53
C ALA A 130 7.24 5.14 1.00
N SER A 131 8.36 4.60 0.51
CA SER A 131 8.61 4.50 -0.94
C SER A 131 7.58 3.61 -1.60
N ILE A 132 7.33 2.41 -1.06
CA ILE A 132 6.32 1.48 -1.59
C ILE A 132 4.91 2.09 -1.47
N GLY A 133 4.61 2.79 -0.37
CA GLY A 133 3.35 3.51 -0.19
C GLY A 133 3.13 4.59 -1.25
N ALA A 134 4.15 5.40 -1.54
CA ALA A 134 4.10 6.44 -2.56
C ALA A 134 3.93 5.87 -3.99
N ILE A 135 4.63 4.79 -4.30
CA ILE A 135 4.47 4.03 -5.55
C ILE A 135 3.04 3.51 -5.68
N THR A 136 2.51 2.94 -4.59
CA THR A 136 1.16 2.40 -4.54
C THR A 136 0.11 3.49 -4.75
N PHE A 137 0.27 4.66 -4.11
CA PHE A 137 -0.65 5.79 -4.23
C PHE A 137 -0.78 6.24 -5.69
N THR A 138 0.35 6.62 -6.29
CA THR A 138 0.37 7.15 -7.66
C THR A 138 0.03 6.09 -8.70
N GLY A 139 0.56 4.87 -8.55
CA GLY A 139 0.23 3.76 -9.45
C GLY A 139 -1.26 3.43 -9.43
N SER A 140 -1.87 3.41 -8.24
CA SER A 140 -3.32 3.18 -8.09
C SER A 140 -4.16 4.31 -8.69
N ILE A 141 -3.70 5.55 -8.61
CA ILE A 141 -4.38 6.68 -9.27
C ILE A 141 -4.35 6.51 -10.79
N ILE A 142 -3.22 6.14 -11.38
CA ILE A 142 -3.14 5.89 -12.84
C ILE A 142 -4.07 4.74 -13.24
N ALA A 143 -4.09 3.64 -12.47
CA ALA A 143 -4.99 2.52 -12.70
C ALA A 143 -6.47 2.94 -12.63
N PHE A 144 -6.84 3.73 -11.62
CA PHE A 144 -8.19 4.31 -11.50
C PHE A 144 -8.54 5.18 -12.72
N LEU A 145 -7.66 6.10 -13.11
CA LEU A 145 -7.91 7.01 -14.23
C LEU A 145 -8.13 6.28 -15.55
N LYS A 146 -7.35 5.22 -15.82
CA LYS A 146 -7.51 4.39 -17.02
C LYS A 146 -8.83 3.60 -17.02
N LEU A 147 -9.19 2.99 -15.89
CA LEU A 147 -10.43 2.22 -15.79
C LEU A 147 -11.69 3.08 -15.77
N GLN A 148 -11.60 4.29 -15.24
CA GLN A 148 -12.68 5.27 -15.25
C GLN A 148 -12.85 5.93 -16.65
N GLY A 149 -11.93 5.69 -17.59
CA GLY A 149 -11.94 6.32 -18.91
C GLY A 149 -11.52 7.80 -18.91
N LEU A 150 -10.96 8.30 -17.80
CA LEU A 150 -10.41 9.65 -17.68
C LEU A 150 -9.01 9.78 -18.31
N MET A 151 -8.35 8.64 -18.52
CA MET A 151 -7.07 8.50 -19.22
C MET A 151 -7.20 7.41 -20.27
N SER A 152 -6.45 7.51 -21.38
CA SER A 152 -6.44 6.47 -22.40
C SER A 152 -6.07 5.11 -21.82
N GLY A 153 -6.88 4.09 -22.16
CA GLY A 153 -6.57 2.70 -21.85
C GLY A 153 -5.40 2.14 -22.66
N SER A 154 -4.94 2.83 -23.71
CA SER A 154 -3.76 2.40 -24.46
C SER A 154 -2.49 2.51 -23.61
N PRO A 155 -1.49 1.63 -23.83
CA PRO A 155 -0.12 1.85 -23.37
C PRO A 155 0.38 3.23 -23.80
N ILE A 156 0.93 4.01 -22.87
CA ILE A 156 1.62 5.26 -23.17
C ILE A 156 3.10 5.03 -22.86
N THR A 157 3.92 4.98 -23.89
CA THR A 157 5.36 4.68 -23.77
C THR A 157 6.20 5.81 -24.36
N PHE A 158 7.42 5.96 -23.87
CA PHE A 158 8.39 6.90 -24.43
C PHE A 158 9.78 6.28 -24.54
N ARG A 159 10.62 6.85 -25.42
CA ARG A 159 11.96 6.30 -25.71
C ARG A 159 12.85 6.39 -24.46
N GLY A 160 13.40 5.25 -24.03
CA GLY A 160 14.29 5.17 -22.87
C GLY A 160 13.58 5.01 -21.52
N GLN A 161 12.26 4.80 -21.49
CA GLN A 161 11.48 4.67 -20.26
C GLN A 161 12.03 3.64 -19.26
N HIS A 162 12.39 2.44 -19.72
CA HIS A 162 12.96 1.41 -18.83
C HIS A 162 14.27 1.86 -18.18
N PHE A 163 15.12 2.57 -18.92
CA PHE A 163 16.37 3.10 -18.41
C PHE A 163 16.14 4.19 -17.36
N ILE A 164 15.19 5.11 -17.62
CA ILE A 164 14.80 6.13 -16.63
C ILE A 164 14.22 5.48 -15.37
N ASN A 165 13.33 4.50 -15.53
CA ASN A 165 12.73 3.78 -14.42
C ASN A 165 13.78 3.06 -13.57
N LEU A 166 14.77 2.44 -14.22
CA LEU A 166 15.89 1.79 -13.55
C LEU A 166 16.75 2.80 -12.77
N LEU A 167 17.11 3.93 -13.38
CA LEU A 167 17.89 4.98 -12.73
C LEU A 167 17.16 5.54 -11.50
N ILE A 168 15.86 5.78 -11.63
CA ILE A 168 15.04 6.23 -10.51
C ILE A 168 15.00 5.17 -9.40
N GLY A 169 14.81 3.90 -9.73
CA GLY A 169 14.81 2.80 -8.75
C GLY A 169 16.13 2.70 -7.99
N ILE A 170 17.26 2.76 -8.70
CA ILE A 170 18.60 2.81 -8.08
C ILE A 170 18.75 4.07 -7.23
N GLY A 171 18.24 5.20 -7.69
CA GLY A 171 18.20 6.46 -6.96
C GLY A 171 17.46 6.35 -5.62
N ILE A 172 16.29 5.70 -5.60
CA ILE A 172 15.52 5.45 -4.37
C ILE A 172 16.36 4.62 -3.38
N VAL A 173 16.93 3.49 -3.81
CA VAL A 173 17.77 2.65 -2.94
C VAL A 173 18.99 3.43 -2.41
N SER A 174 19.62 4.22 -3.27
CA SER A 174 20.77 5.06 -2.90
C SER A 174 20.40 6.15 -1.90
N LEU A 175 19.22 6.78 -2.06
CA LEU A 175 18.70 7.78 -1.13
C LEU A 175 18.35 7.17 0.22
N ILE A 176 17.78 5.96 0.26
CA ILE A 176 17.55 5.23 1.52
C ILE A 176 18.87 5.02 2.25
N ALA A 177 19.88 4.49 1.55
CA ALA A 177 21.21 4.29 2.13
C ALA A 177 21.85 5.61 2.59
N TYR A 178 21.68 6.69 1.83
CA TYR A 178 22.19 8.01 2.18
C TYR A 178 21.49 8.60 3.41
N LEU A 179 20.17 8.41 3.53
CA LEU A 179 19.37 8.88 4.67
C LEU A 179 19.84 8.27 5.99
N THR A 180 20.33 7.02 5.99
CA THR A 180 20.90 6.39 7.20
C THR A 180 22.12 7.12 7.76
N LYS A 181 22.84 7.88 6.93
CA LYS A 181 24.01 8.68 7.31
C LYS A 181 23.63 10.14 7.56
N ASN A 182 22.70 10.66 6.75
CA ASN A 182 22.29 12.05 6.78
C ASN A 182 20.77 12.13 6.84
N GLN A 183 20.23 12.26 8.05
CA GLN A 183 18.79 12.27 8.34
C GLN A 183 18.13 13.61 8.00
N SER A 184 18.47 14.21 6.87
CA SER A 184 17.92 15.50 6.46
C SER A 184 16.48 15.37 5.96
N ASN A 185 15.61 16.27 6.42
CA ASN A 185 14.23 16.41 5.94
C ASN A 185 14.15 16.52 4.41
N ASN A 186 15.09 17.24 3.79
CA ASN A 186 15.08 17.44 2.34
C ASN A 186 15.34 16.13 1.58
N ILE A 187 16.22 15.27 2.10
CA ILE A 187 16.52 13.97 1.49
C ILE A 187 15.28 13.07 1.59
N PHE A 188 14.63 13.05 2.75
CA PHE A 188 13.45 12.22 2.97
C PHE A 188 12.27 12.66 2.10
N LEU A 189 12.01 13.97 2.00
CA LEU A 189 10.99 14.51 1.10
C LEU A 189 11.32 14.23 -0.37
N PHE A 190 12.59 14.39 -0.76
CA PHE A 190 13.02 14.10 -2.13
C PHE A 190 12.82 12.61 -2.47
N LEU A 191 13.14 11.71 -1.55
CA LEU A 191 12.88 10.27 -1.66
C LEU A 191 11.38 9.95 -1.86
N ILE A 192 10.49 10.64 -1.13
CA ILE A 192 9.05 10.46 -1.29
C ILE A 192 8.58 10.97 -2.66
N ILE A 193 9.03 12.15 -3.09
CA ILE A 193 8.66 12.75 -4.37
C ILE A 193 9.08 11.86 -5.55
N ILE A 194 10.31 11.36 -5.55
CA ILE A 194 10.79 10.47 -6.61
C ILE A 194 10.05 9.11 -6.57
N SER A 195 9.63 8.65 -5.40
CA SER A 195 8.80 7.43 -5.26
C SER A 195 7.38 7.63 -5.81
N PHE A 196 6.79 8.82 -5.67
CA PHE A 196 5.55 9.17 -6.38
C PHE A 196 5.78 9.18 -7.89
N LEU A 197 6.88 9.76 -8.36
CA LEU A 197 7.18 9.81 -9.79
C LEU A 197 7.31 8.42 -10.42
N ILE A 198 8.04 7.50 -9.78
CA ILE A 198 8.22 6.15 -10.33
C ILE A 198 6.92 5.35 -10.33
N GLY A 199 6.03 5.54 -9.36
CA GLY A 199 4.71 4.90 -9.37
C GLY A 199 3.87 5.29 -10.59
N ILE A 200 3.94 6.55 -11.02
CA ILE A 200 3.35 7.01 -12.28
C ILE A 200 4.02 6.30 -13.47
N LEU A 201 5.34 6.37 -13.57
CA LEU A 201 6.11 5.88 -14.72
C LEU A 201 6.06 4.35 -14.92
N LEU A 202 5.80 3.60 -13.84
CA LEU A 202 5.63 2.14 -13.91
C LEU A 202 4.26 1.72 -14.43
N ILE A 203 3.19 2.49 -14.15
CA ILE A 203 1.82 2.06 -14.49
C ILE A 203 1.31 2.66 -15.82
N ILE A 204 1.77 3.86 -16.19
CA ILE A 204 1.43 4.51 -17.48
C ILE A 204 1.63 3.59 -18.72
N PRO A 205 2.70 2.79 -18.86
CA PRO A 205 2.91 1.96 -20.06
C PRO A 205 2.01 0.71 -20.09
N ILE A 206 1.30 0.38 -19.00
CA ILE A 206 0.48 -0.83 -18.95
C ILE A 206 -0.88 -0.55 -19.60
N GLY A 207 -1.37 -1.49 -20.41
CA GLY A 207 -2.66 -1.37 -21.10
C GLY A 207 -3.86 -1.60 -20.19
N GLY A 208 -5.02 -1.03 -20.55
CA GLY A 208 -6.29 -1.14 -19.83
C GLY A 208 -6.73 -2.59 -19.59
N ALA A 209 -6.47 -3.47 -20.57
CA ALA A 209 -6.77 -4.90 -20.48
C ALA A 209 -6.00 -5.62 -19.36
N ASP A 210 -4.81 -5.12 -19.00
CA ASP A 210 -3.95 -5.72 -17.97
C ASP A 210 -4.12 -5.04 -16.60
N MET A 211 -4.93 -3.98 -16.51
CA MET A 211 -5.16 -3.23 -15.27
C MET A 211 -5.64 -4.10 -14.09
N PRO A 212 -6.47 -5.15 -14.26
CA PRO A 212 -6.84 -6.01 -13.14
C PRO A 212 -5.63 -6.65 -12.44
N VAL A 213 -4.61 -7.08 -13.21
CA VAL A 213 -3.37 -7.64 -12.65
C VAL A 213 -2.59 -6.54 -11.90
N VAL A 214 -2.51 -5.35 -12.49
CA VAL A 214 -1.84 -4.20 -11.87
C VAL A 214 -2.46 -3.84 -10.53
N ILE A 215 -3.79 -3.82 -10.44
CA ILE A 215 -4.50 -3.53 -9.18
C ILE A 215 -4.15 -4.57 -8.12
N SER A 216 -4.08 -5.85 -8.50
CA SER A 216 -3.71 -6.94 -7.59
C SER A 216 -2.26 -6.83 -7.11
N MET A 217 -1.35 -6.37 -7.99
CA MET A 217 0.03 -6.10 -7.62
C MET A 217 0.13 -4.88 -6.70
N LEU A 218 -0.60 -3.80 -6.99
CA LEU A 218 -0.65 -2.62 -6.12
C LEU A 218 -1.27 -2.94 -4.75
N ASN A 219 -2.22 -3.87 -4.68
CA ASN A 219 -2.68 -4.45 -3.42
C ASN A 219 -1.53 -5.10 -2.65
N SER A 220 -0.71 -5.92 -3.32
CA SER A 220 0.50 -6.50 -2.72
C SER A 220 1.43 -5.42 -2.17
N TYR A 221 1.70 -4.37 -2.95
CA TYR A 221 2.55 -3.27 -2.53
C TYR A 221 1.98 -2.53 -1.32
N SER A 222 0.66 -2.31 -1.27
CA SER A 222 0.00 -1.72 -0.10
C SER A 222 0.22 -2.56 1.18
N GLY A 223 0.19 -3.89 1.06
CA GLY A 223 0.48 -4.81 2.17
C GLY A 223 1.94 -4.72 2.63
N TRP A 224 2.90 -4.72 1.70
CA TRP A 224 4.32 -4.57 2.02
C TRP A 224 4.66 -3.19 2.60
N ALA A 225 4.02 -2.13 2.12
CA ALA A 225 4.14 -0.80 2.72
C ALA A 225 3.64 -0.81 4.17
N ALA A 226 2.46 -1.38 4.43
CA ALA A 226 1.92 -1.51 5.78
C ALA A 226 2.82 -2.36 6.68
N ALA A 227 3.43 -3.44 6.18
CA ALA A 227 4.39 -4.25 6.92
C ALA A 227 5.66 -3.46 7.26
N GLY A 228 6.22 -2.69 6.32
CA GLY A 228 7.39 -1.83 6.56
C GLY A 228 7.13 -0.76 7.63
N ILE A 229 5.97 -0.12 7.59
CA ILE A 229 5.53 0.78 8.67
C ILE A 229 5.30 0.01 9.97
N GLY A 230 4.77 -1.20 9.91
CA GLY A 230 4.60 -2.08 11.07
C GLY A 230 5.93 -2.39 11.77
N PHE A 231 7.00 -2.69 11.02
CA PHE A 231 8.33 -2.86 11.58
C PHE A 231 8.86 -1.57 12.19
N THR A 232 8.70 -0.45 11.48
CA THR A 232 9.10 0.88 11.97
C THR A 232 8.51 1.18 13.34
N LEU A 233 7.22 0.85 13.54
CA LEU A 233 6.48 1.14 14.75
C LEU A 233 6.45 -0.02 15.76
N GLU A 234 7.19 -1.10 15.49
CA GLU A 234 7.17 -2.34 16.28
C GLU A 234 5.75 -2.89 16.53
N ASN A 235 4.84 -2.68 15.55
CA ASN A 235 3.42 -3.03 15.66
C ASN A 235 3.14 -4.39 14.99
N THR A 236 2.96 -5.43 15.81
CA THR A 236 2.74 -6.80 15.35
C THR A 236 1.48 -6.97 14.49
N ALA A 237 0.41 -6.21 14.74
CA ALA A 237 -0.81 -6.29 13.93
C ALA A 237 -0.57 -5.76 12.51
N LEU A 238 0.15 -4.65 12.36
CA LEU A 238 0.53 -4.11 11.04
C LEU A 238 1.48 -5.05 10.30
N ILE A 239 2.46 -5.64 10.99
CA ILE A 239 3.40 -6.61 10.39
C ILE A 239 2.66 -7.84 9.87
N ILE A 240 1.83 -8.47 10.70
CA ILE A 240 1.09 -9.68 10.33
C ILE A 240 0.12 -9.38 9.19
N THR A 241 -0.73 -8.38 9.34
CA THR A 241 -1.74 -8.04 8.32
C THR A 241 -1.10 -7.58 7.02
N GLY A 242 -0.06 -6.74 7.09
CA GLY A 242 0.68 -6.27 5.92
C GLY A 242 1.32 -7.42 5.14
N ALA A 243 2.01 -8.34 5.83
CA ALA A 243 2.64 -9.50 5.18
C ALA A 243 1.59 -10.45 4.55
N LEU A 244 0.44 -10.64 5.20
CA LEU A 244 -0.65 -11.46 4.67
C LEU A 244 -1.27 -10.86 3.40
N VAL A 245 -1.60 -9.56 3.43
CA VAL A 245 -2.14 -8.84 2.26
C VAL A 245 -1.10 -8.79 1.14
N GLY A 246 0.16 -8.51 1.49
CA GLY A 246 1.29 -8.45 0.57
C GLY A 246 1.49 -9.76 -0.19
N SER A 247 1.62 -10.87 0.54
CA SER A 247 1.77 -12.19 -0.06
C SER A 247 0.54 -12.63 -0.85
N SER A 248 -0.68 -12.40 -0.33
CA SER A 248 -1.92 -12.73 -1.02
C SER A 248 -2.06 -11.99 -2.36
N GLY A 249 -1.77 -10.69 -2.39
CA GLY A 249 -1.80 -9.90 -3.62
C GLY A 249 -0.79 -10.38 -4.66
N ALA A 250 0.42 -10.77 -4.25
CA ALA A 250 1.43 -11.30 -5.14
C ALA A 250 1.01 -12.64 -5.77
N ILE A 251 0.48 -13.55 -4.95
CA ILE A 251 -0.05 -14.85 -5.41
C ILE A 251 -1.24 -14.65 -6.35
N LEU A 252 -2.17 -13.77 -5.99
CA LEU A 252 -3.34 -13.48 -6.82
C LEU A 252 -2.92 -12.88 -8.18
N SER A 253 -1.97 -11.95 -8.19
CA SER A 253 -1.42 -11.37 -9.42
C SER A 253 -0.85 -12.46 -10.35
N TYR A 254 -0.11 -13.41 -9.79
CA TYR A 254 0.43 -14.55 -10.55
C TYR A 254 -0.69 -15.44 -11.13
N ILE A 255 -1.69 -15.79 -10.31
CA ILE A 255 -2.84 -16.60 -10.76
C ILE A 255 -3.63 -15.88 -11.85
N MET A 256 -3.83 -14.57 -11.72
CA MET A 256 -4.51 -13.75 -12.73
C MET A 256 -3.75 -13.72 -14.05
N CYS A 257 -2.43 -13.50 -14.02
CA CYS A 257 -1.58 -13.59 -15.22
C CYS A 257 -1.72 -14.94 -15.92
N LYS A 258 -1.64 -16.04 -15.16
CA LYS A 258 -1.80 -17.40 -15.68
C LYS A 258 -3.20 -17.61 -16.28
N GLY A 259 -4.25 -17.14 -15.61
CA GLY A 259 -5.63 -17.22 -16.11
C GLY A 259 -5.87 -16.40 -17.38
N MET A 260 -5.09 -15.35 -17.60
CA MET A 260 -5.11 -14.52 -18.80
C MET A 260 -4.14 -14.99 -19.91
N ASN A 261 -3.42 -16.10 -19.71
CA ASN A 261 -2.38 -16.60 -20.62
C ASN A 261 -1.30 -15.55 -20.95
N ARG A 262 -0.97 -14.67 -20.01
CA ARG A 262 0.11 -13.67 -20.15
C ARG A 262 1.18 -13.89 -19.09
N SER A 263 2.45 -13.64 -19.44
CA SER A 263 3.54 -13.75 -18.47
C SER A 263 3.51 -12.55 -17.52
N PHE A 264 3.79 -12.77 -16.23
CA PHE A 264 3.86 -11.68 -15.24
C PHE A 264 4.84 -10.57 -15.65
N PHE A 265 5.98 -10.96 -16.24
CA PHE A 265 6.98 -10.02 -16.72
C PHE A 265 6.49 -9.19 -17.92
N SER A 266 5.74 -9.79 -18.86
CA SER A 266 5.15 -9.07 -20.00
C SER A 266 4.16 -7.99 -19.58
N VAL A 267 3.40 -8.25 -18.51
CA VAL A 267 2.41 -7.30 -17.98
C VAL A 267 3.10 -6.13 -17.29
N ILE A 268 4.13 -6.39 -16.47
CA ILE A 268 4.83 -5.34 -15.70
C ILE A 268 5.69 -4.45 -16.57
N LEU A 269 6.41 -5.04 -17.53
CA LEU A 269 7.26 -4.27 -18.41
C LEU A 269 6.51 -3.55 -19.53
N GLY A 270 5.18 -3.72 -19.64
CA GLY A 270 4.33 -2.92 -20.52
C GLY A 270 4.87 -2.80 -21.95
N GLY A 271 4.68 -3.84 -22.77
CA GLY A 271 5.02 -3.78 -24.21
C GLY A 271 5.84 -4.95 -24.75
N PHE A 272 6.31 -5.88 -23.92
CA PHE A 272 6.88 -7.13 -24.38
C PHE A 272 5.77 -8.16 -24.64
N GLY A 273 5.46 -8.45 -25.90
CA GLY A 273 4.55 -9.56 -26.24
C GLY A 273 3.61 -9.34 -27.43
N ALA A 274 3.62 -8.17 -28.07
CA ALA A 274 2.87 -7.96 -29.31
C ALA A 274 3.67 -8.34 -30.58
N THR A 275 4.87 -8.93 -30.45
CA THR A 275 5.76 -9.17 -31.60
C THR A 275 5.78 -10.60 -32.15
N ASP A 276 5.11 -11.60 -31.56
CA ASP A 276 5.32 -13.00 -31.97
C ASP A 276 4.05 -13.72 -32.48
N GLN A 277 3.10 -13.01 -33.11
CA GLN A 277 1.97 -13.67 -33.80
C GLN A 277 1.75 -13.27 -35.26
N ASN A 278 2.59 -12.42 -35.84
CA ASN A 278 2.56 -12.12 -37.28
C ASN A 278 3.98 -12.12 -37.86
N SER A 279 4.52 -13.32 -38.05
CA SER A 279 5.55 -13.62 -39.05
C SER A 279 5.42 -15.08 -39.46
#